data_AF-A0A1Q3WC45-F1
#
_entry.id   AF-A0A1Q3WC45-F1
#
_cell.length_a   1.000
_cell.length_b   1.000
_cell.length_c   1.000
_cell.angle_alpha   90.00
_cell.angle_beta   90.00
_cell.angle_gamma   90.00
#
_symmetry.space_group_name_H-M   'P 1'
#
loop_
_entity.id
_entity.type
_entity.pdbx_description
1 polymer ?
#
loop_
_entity_poly.entity_id
_entity_poly.type
_entity_poly.pdbx_seq_one_letter_code
_entity_poly.pdbx_strand_id
1 'polypeptide(L)' 'MNNTMFIQIVDAKAEQLLYNLEDLHLIRVLAKPIQTKQKLSEKYAGKLPSQMTEALEQYIAQSRSQWNERSI' A
#
# COMPACT_ATOMS: atom_id res chain seq x y z
N MET A 1 -39.70 -7.86 -5.65
CA MET A 1 -38.87 -7.12 -6.63
C MET A 1 -37.69 -6.56 -5.87
N ASN A 2 -36.46 -6.86 -6.30
CA ASN A 2 -35.25 -6.37 -5.62
C ASN A 2 -34.77 -5.13 -6.37
N ASN A 3 -34.78 -3.97 -5.69
CA ASN A 3 -34.22 -2.73 -6.22
C ASN A 3 -32.79 -2.56 -5.72
N THR A 4 -31.86 -2.35 -6.66
CA THR A 4 -30.46 -2.06 -6.35
C THR A 4 -30.18 -0.60 -6.65
N MET A 5 -29.62 0.13 -5.69
CA MET A 5 -29.25 1.53 -5.82
C MET A 5 -27.76 1.70 -5.53
N PHE A 6 -27.07 2.48 -6.35
CA PHE A 6 -25.68 2.86 -6.13
C PHE A 6 -25.63 4.18 -5.36
N ILE A 7 -24.85 4.20 -4.28
CA ILE A 7 -24.66 5.38 -3.43
C ILE A 7 -23.18 5.71 -3.34
N GLN A 8 -22.84 6.98 -3.46
CA GLN A 8 -21.47 7.46 -3.24
C GLN A 8 -21.32 7.97 -1.82
N ILE A 9 -20.32 7.44 -1.11
CA ILE A 9 -19.97 7.90 0.24
C ILE A 9 -19.02 9.08 0.09
N VAL A 10 -19.40 10.23 0.65
CA VAL A 10 -18.63 11.48 0.53
C VAL A 10 -17.83 11.80 1.80
N ASP A 11 -18.22 11.23 2.94
CA ASP A 11 -17.62 11.48 4.25
C ASP A 11 -17.33 10.14 4.96
N ALA A 12 -16.17 10.03 5.61
CA ALA A 12 -15.76 8.83 6.33
C ALA A 12 -16.71 8.47 7.49
N LYS A 13 -17.41 9.44 8.09
CA LYS A 13 -18.43 9.20 9.12
C LYS A 13 -19.63 8.42 8.60
N ALA A 14 -19.95 8.57 7.32
CA ALA A 14 -21.06 7.84 6.70
C ALA A 14 -20.72 6.35 6.51
N GLU A 15 -19.44 5.97 6.51
CA GLU A 15 -19.02 4.57 6.41
C GLU A 15 -19.45 3.76 7.64
N GLN A 16 -19.26 4.30 8.85
CA GLN A 16 -19.73 3.64 10.09
C GLN A 16 -21.25 3.50 10.12
N LEU A 17 -21.97 4.52 9.65
CA LEU A 17 -23.42 4.47 9.54
C LEU A 17 -23.87 3.34 8.61
N LEU A 18 -23.21 3.18 7.45
CA LEU A 18 -23.46 2.11 6.50
C LEU A 18 -23.21 0.71 7.10
N TYR A 19 -22.14 0.54 7.87
CA TYR A 19 -21.90 -0.73 8.58
C TYR A 19 -23.01 -1.03 9.60
N ASN A 20 -23.47 -0.02 10.35
CA ASN A 20 -24.57 -0.20 11.31
C ASN A 20 -25.89 -0.56 10.62
N LEU A 21 -26.18 0.03 9.44
CA LEU A 21 -27.37 -0.31 8.66
C LEU A 21 -27.28 -1.71 8.03
N GLU A 22 -26.06 -2.15 7.67
CA GLU A 22 -25.80 -3.53 7.20
C GLU A 22 -26.03 -4.54 8.33
N ASP A 23 -25.59 -4.23 9.57
CA ASP A 23 -25.82 -5.07 10.76
C ASP A 23 -27.32 -5.19 11.09
N LEU A 24 -28.08 -4.12 10.89
CA LEU A 24 -29.54 -4.12 10.99
C LEU A 24 -30.24 -4.81 9.81
N HIS A 25 -29.49 -5.35 8.85
CA HIS A 25 -30.00 -6.04 7.65
C HIS A 25 -30.90 -5.18 6.76
N LEU A 26 -30.83 -3.85 6.88
CA LEU A 26 -31.64 -2.91 6.11
C LEU A 26 -31.09 -2.68 4.70
N ILE A 27 -29.76 -2.79 4.58
CA ILE A 27 -29.03 -2.62 3.34
C ILE A 27 -27.96 -3.72 3.22
N ARG A 28 -27.52 -3.98 2.00
CA ARG A 28 -26.40 -4.90 1.72
C ARG A 28 -25.37 -4.17 0.87
N VAL A 29 -24.13 -4.09 1.33
CA VAL A 29 -23.06 -3.44 0.56
C VAL A 29 -22.59 -4.43 -0.52
N LEU A 30 -22.91 -4.14 -1.79
CA LEU A 30 -22.62 -5.05 -2.91
C LEU A 30 -21.18 -5.01 -3.42
N ALA A 31 -20.49 -3.88 -3.23
CA ALA A 31 -19.10 -3.70 -3.65
C ALA A 31 -18.34 -2.99 -2.54
N LYS A 32 -17.66 -3.75 -1.69
CA LYS A 32 -16.61 -3.18 -0.84
C LYS A 32 -15.45 -2.85 -1.77
N PRO A 33 -14.98 -1.59 -1.87
CA PRO A 33 -13.78 -1.30 -2.65
C PRO A 33 -12.67 -2.17 -2.06
N ILE A 34 -12.23 -3.15 -2.83
CA ILE A 34 -11.06 -3.94 -2.51
C ILE A 34 -9.92 -2.92 -2.53
N GLN A 35 -9.57 -2.35 -1.38
CA GLN A 35 -8.24 -1.81 -1.19
C GLN A 35 -7.34 -3.00 -1.39
N THR A 36 -6.91 -3.21 -2.63
CA THR A 36 -5.74 -4.02 -2.94
C THR A 36 -4.62 -3.31 -2.21
N LYS A 37 -4.41 -3.67 -0.94
CA LYS A 37 -3.17 -3.44 -0.22
C LYS A 37 -2.13 -4.19 -1.01
N GLN A 38 -1.65 -3.57 -2.08
CA GLN A 38 -0.52 -4.05 -2.86
C GLN A 38 0.57 -4.28 -1.82
N LYS A 39 0.90 -5.55 -1.55
CA LYS A 39 1.90 -5.82 -0.51
C LYS A 39 3.16 -5.10 -0.97
N LEU A 40 3.81 -4.38 -0.07
CA LEU A 40 5.05 -3.67 -0.42
C LEU A 40 6.06 -4.63 -1.08
N SER A 41 6.05 -5.89 -0.67
CA SER A 41 6.79 -6.97 -1.34
C SER A 41 6.51 -7.10 -2.84
N GLU A 42 5.26 -6.96 -3.31
CA GLU A 42 4.90 -7.02 -4.72
C GLU A 42 5.26 -5.73 -5.48
N LYS A 43 5.22 -4.57 -4.81
CA LYS A 43 5.63 -3.28 -5.38
C LYS A 43 7.14 -3.23 -5.68
N TYR A 44 7.94 -3.90 -4.85
CA TYR A 44 9.40 -3.88 -4.92
C TYR A 44 10.03 -5.24 -5.31
N ALA A 45 9.24 -6.28 -5.57
CA ALA A 45 9.74 -7.55 -6.11
C ALA A 45 10.37 -7.33 -7.48
N GLY A 46 11.66 -7.65 -7.61
CA GLY A 46 12.39 -7.59 -8.88
C GLY A 46 12.67 -6.20 -9.43
N LYS A 47 12.31 -5.12 -8.70
CA LYS A 47 12.59 -3.74 -9.08
C LYS A 47 13.44 -3.08 -8.00
N LEU A 48 14.71 -3.48 -7.88
CA LEU A 48 15.68 -2.56 -7.32
C LEU A 48 15.77 -1.41 -8.35
N PRO A 49 15.36 -0.18 -8.00
CA PRO A 49 15.47 0.94 -8.94
C PRO A 49 16.94 1.07 -9.33
N SER A 50 17.24 1.22 -10.62
CA SER A 50 18.63 1.34 -11.11
C SER A 50 19.41 2.42 -10.34
N GLN A 51 18.73 3.53 -10.01
CA GLN A 51 19.26 4.62 -9.17
C GLN A 51 19.67 4.18 -7.75
N MET A 52 18.97 3.21 -7.17
CA MET A 52 19.30 2.68 -5.84
C MET A 52 20.47 1.69 -5.90
N THR A 53 20.66 1.02 -7.04
CA THR A 53 21.80 0.11 -7.28
C THR A 53 23.10 0.90 -7.34
N GLU A 54 23.13 1.98 -8.11
CA GLU A 54 24.31 2.86 -8.23
C GLU A 54 24.69 3.50 -6.88
N ALA A 55 23.70 3.97 -6.11
CA ALA A 55 23.93 4.54 -4.79
C ALA A 55 24.47 3.50 -3.78
N LEU A 56 23.99 2.26 -3.86
CA LEU A 56 24.48 1.14 -3.03
C LEU A 56 25.90 0.74 -3.41
N GLU A 57 26.20 0.63 -4.69
CA GLU A 57 27.54 0.32 -5.17
C GLU A 57 28.55 1.40 -4.78
N GLN A 58 28.18 2.68 -4.91
CA GLN A 58 29.00 3.80 -4.45
C GLN A 58 29.22 3.77 -2.93
N TYR A 59 28.17 3.48 -2.15
CA TYR A 59 28.30 3.38 -0.70
C TYR A 59 29.20 2.21 -0.28
N ILE A 60 29.08 1.05 -0.94
CA ILE A 60 29.93 -0.11 -0.69
C ILE A 60 31.39 0.21 -1.07
N ALA A 61 31.62 0.86 -2.21
CA ALA A 61 32.96 1.24 -2.66
C ALA A 61 33.61 2.25 -1.69
N GLN A 62 32.87 3.28 -1.28
CA GLN A 62 33.33 4.28 -0.32
C GLN A 62 33.64 3.63 1.04
N SER A 63 32.77 2.74 1.51
CA SER A 63 33.00 1.99 2.75
C SER A 63 34.31 1.21 2.63
N ARG A 64 34.46 0.35 1.61
CA ARG A 64 35.68 -0.45 1.40
C ARG A 64 36.96 0.40 1.35
N SER A 65 36.90 1.56 0.70
CA SER A 65 38.02 2.52 0.68
C SER A 65 38.39 3.00 2.09
N GLN A 66 37.39 3.38 2.91
CA GLN A 66 37.62 3.83 4.29
C GLN A 66 38.14 2.72 5.21
N TRP A 67 37.72 1.46 4.99
CA TRP A 67 38.26 0.31 5.72
C TRP A 67 39.70 -0.01 5.30
N ASN A 68 40.05 0.22 4.03
CA ASN A 68 41.41 0.03 3.51
C ASN A 68 42.38 1.14 3.98
N GLU A 69 41.91 2.39 4.11
CA GLU A 69 42.69 3.50 4.67
C GLU A 69 42.89 3.39 6.18
N ARG A 70 41.97 2.75 6.90
CA ARG A 70 42.09 2.48 8.35
C ARG A 70 42.92 1.23 8.70
N SER A 71 43.47 0.54 7.69
CA SER A 71 44.29 -0.67 7.85
C SER A 71 45.80 -0.37 7.98
N ILE A 72 46.19 0.88 8.25
CA ILE A 72 47.59 1.31 8.41
C ILE A 72 47.90 1.53 9.90
#